data_AF-A0A2V8BFM8-F1
#
_entry.id   AF-A0A2V8BFM8-F1
#
_cell.length_a   1.000
_cell.length_b   1.000
_cell.length_c   1.000
_cell.angle_alpha   90.00
_cell.angle_beta   90.00
_cell.angle_gamma   90.00
#
_symmetry.space_group_name_H-M   'P 1'
#
loop_
_entity.id
_entity.type
_entity.pdbx_description
1 polymer ?
#
loop_
_entity_poly.entity_id
_entity_poly.type
_entity_poly.pdbx_seq_one_letter_code
_entity_poly.pdbx_strand_id
1 'polypeptide(L)' 'MNGRKSAPEAEVTKVLNGPSCSGIMAGDLVKKVVKTGDIVIIPAGVPHGWTDITDHVDYLSFRPSDHVLEAGYVHPAIKK' A
#
# COMPACT_ATOMS: atom_id res chain seq x y z
N MET A 1 8.58 13.98 7.14
CA MET A 1 8.03 12.66 7.53
C MET A 1 8.98 12.02 8.52
N ASN A 2 8.49 11.54 9.67
CA ASN A 2 9.25 10.74 10.64
C ASN A 2 9.23 9.23 10.33
N GLY A 3 8.84 8.84 9.12
CA GLY A 3 8.83 7.44 8.70
C GLY A 3 10.15 7.02 8.06
N ARG A 4 10.37 5.70 8.04
CA ARG A 4 11.52 5.05 7.39
C ARG A 4 11.18 4.76 5.93
N LYS A 5 11.95 5.34 5.01
CA LYS A 5 11.84 5.05 3.57
C LYS A 5 12.23 3.60 3.29
N SER A 6 11.55 2.96 2.34
CA SER A 6 11.99 1.68 1.80
C SER A 6 13.31 1.86 1.04
N ALA A 7 14.18 0.84 1.09
CA ALA A 7 15.40 0.86 0.31
C ALA A 7 15.06 0.74 -1.19
N PRO A 8 15.84 1.37 -2.11
CA PRO A 8 15.57 1.32 -3.55
C PRO A 8 15.50 -0.11 -4.11
N GLU A 9 16.34 -1.00 -3.58
CA GLU A 9 16.47 -2.39 -4.07
C GLU A 9 15.56 -3.39 -3.35
N ALA A 10 14.77 -2.95 -2.37
CA ALA A 10 13.91 -3.86 -1.62
C ALA A 10 12.74 -4.37 -2.48
N GLU A 11 12.31 -5.61 -2.24
CA GLU A 11 11.15 -6.23 -2.90
C GLU A 11 9.88 -5.36 -2.79
N VAL A 12 9.67 -4.76 -1.60
CA VAL A 12 8.57 -3.81 -1.37
C VAL A 12 8.59 -2.63 -2.34
N THR A 13 9.78 -2.17 -2.74
CA THR A 13 9.95 -1.06 -3.67
C THR A 13 9.79 -1.51 -5.12
N LYS A 14 10.33 -2.68 -5.49
CA LYS A 14 10.37 -3.12 -6.89
C LYS A 14 9.15 -3.90 -7.36
N VAL A 15 8.46 -4.59 -6.45
CA VAL A 15 7.42 -5.56 -6.81
C VAL A 15 6.07 -5.21 -6.19
N LEU A 16 6.05 -4.81 -4.92
CA LEU A 16 4.80 -4.74 -4.14
C LEU A 16 4.17 -3.33 -4.11
N ASN A 17 4.96 -2.28 -3.85
CA ASN A 17 4.43 -0.96 -3.46
C ASN A 17 4.95 0.22 -4.28
N GLY A 18 6.08 0.08 -4.96
CA GLY A 18 6.86 1.24 -5.40
C GLY A 18 7.62 1.91 -4.24
N PRO A 19 8.35 3.01 -4.50
CA PRO A 19 9.00 3.79 -3.45
C PRO A 19 8.00 4.21 -2.36
N SER A 20 8.25 3.82 -1.12
CA SER A 20 7.30 4.03 -0.02
C SER A 20 8.02 4.34 1.29
N CYS A 21 7.23 4.52 2.35
CA CYS A 21 7.68 4.86 3.69
C CYS A 21 6.76 4.20 4.72
N SER A 22 7.32 3.70 5.82
CA SER A 22 6.57 3.15 6.95
C SER A 22 6.86 3.91 8.24
N GLY A 23 5.87 3.99 9.14
CA GLY A 23 6.01 4.67 10.42
C GLY A 23 4.67 4.89 11.11
N ILE A 24 4.71 5.50 12.28
CA ILE A 24 3.50 5.90 13.00
C ILE A 24 2.97 7.20 12.39
N MET A 25 1.69 7.20 12.04
CA MET A 25 0.98 8.39 11.56
C MET A 25 0.83 9.39 12.71
N ALA A 26 1.14 10.66 12.47
CA ALA A 26 1.07 11.73 13.45
C ALA A 26 0.42 12.99 12.84
N GLY A 27 -0.18 13.83 13.69
CA GLY A 27 -0.90 15.04 13.30
C GLY A 27 -2.41 14.85 13.24
N ASP A 28 -3.09 15.66 12.43
CA ASP A 28 -4.54 15.61 12.28
C ASP A 28 -4.92 14.46 11.34
N LEU A 29 -5.41 13.36 11.93
CA LEU A 29 -5.74 12.13 11.23
C LEU A 29 -7.24 12.06 10.93
N VAL A 30 -7.58 11.65 9.71
CA VAL A 30 -8.95 11.29 9.34
C VAL A 30 -9.09 9.77 9.44
N LYS A 31 -9.98 9.31 10.32
CA LYS A 31 -10.35 7.89 10.43
C LYS A 31 -11.67 7.61 9.72
N LYS A 32 -11.75 6.47 9.03
CA LYS A 32 -12.97 5.96 8.41
C LYS A 32 -13.11 4.48 8.74
N VAL A 33 -14.31 4.06 9.14
CA VAL A 33 -14.64 2.63 9.29
C VAL A 33 -14.83 2.04 7.91
N VAL A 34 -14.12 0.96 7.62
CA VAL A 34 -14.17 0.22 6.35
C VAL A 34 -14.76 -1.15 6.63
N LYS A 35 -15.70 -1.59 5.78
CA LYS A 35 -16.32 -2.93 5.84
C LYS A 35 -16.17 -3.64 4.49
N THR A 36 -16.43 -4.95 4.49
CA THR A 36 -16.45 -5.76 3.27
C THR A 36 -17.35 -5.14 2.21
N GLY A 37 -16.81 -4.98 0.99
CA GLY A 37 -17.50 -4.35 -0.15
C GLY A 37 -17.20 -2.86 -0.33
N ASP A 38 -16.59 -2.19 0.64
CA ASP A 38 -16.17 -0.80 0.48
C ASP A 38 -14.93 -0.70 -0.45
N ILE A 39 -14.88 0.36 -1.26
CA ILE A 39 -13.72 0.71 -2.08
C ILE A 39 -13.10 1.99 -1.52
N VAL A 40 -11.79 1.96 -1.26
CA VAL A 40 -11.02 3.12 -0.79
C VAL A 40 -10.10 3.58 -1.92
N ILE A 41 -10.28 4.83 -2.36
CA ILE A 41 -9.43 5.47 -3.36
C ILE A 41 -8.47 6.42 -2.65
N ILE A 42 -7.17 6.23 -2.88
CA ILE A 42 -6.11 6.97 -2.20
C ILE A 42 -5.28 7.70 -3.26
N PRO A 43 -5.33 9.04 -3.30
CA PRO A 43 -4.50 9.81 -4.22
C PRO A 43 -2.99 9.62 -3.96
N ALA A 44 -2.18 9.83 -5.00
CA ALA A 44 -0.73 9.77 -4.88
C ALA A 44 -0.20 10.76 -3.81
N GLY A 45 0.77 10.29 -3.02
CA GLY A 45 1.39 11.09 -1.96
C GLY A 45 0.59 11.20 -0.66
N VAL A 46 -0.61 10.61 -0.57
CA VAL A 46 -1.41 10.61 0.66
C VAL A 46 -0.98 9.47 1.59
N PRO A 47 -0.46 9.78 2.80
CA PRO A 47 -0.16 8.75 3.78
C PRO A 47 -1.45 8.08 4.27
N HIS A 48 -1.44 6.75 4.35
CA HIS A 48 -2.60 5.95 4.72
C HIS A 48 -2.14 4.66 5.42
N GLY A 49 -3.03 4.08 6.21
CA GLY A 49 -2.76 2.84 6.93
C GLY A 49 -3.98 2.35 7.70
N TRP A 50 -3.85 1.14 8.25
CA TRP A 50 -4.88 0.54 9.10
C TRP A 50 -4.64 0.88 10.58
N THR A 51 -5.72 0.98 11.34
CA THR A 51 -5.71 1.18 12.79
C THR A 51 -6.88 0.41 13.39
N ASP A 52 -6.86 0.18 14.69
CA ASP A 52 -7.95 -0.50 15.41
C ASP A 52 -8.26 -1.92 14.85
N ILE A 53 -7.23 -2.64 14.38
CA ILE A 53 -7.31 -4.01 13.85
C ILE A 53 -7.06 -5.02 14.98
N THR A 54 -8.05 -5.88 15.26
CA THR A 54 -7.96 -6.90 16.33
C THR A 54 -7.38 -8.24 15.88
N ASP A 55 -7.47 -8.55 14.58
CA ASP A 55 -7.03 -9.82 13.99
C ASP A 55 -6.26 -9.55 12.69
N HIS A 56 -6.96 -9.45 11.55
CA HIS A 56 -6.36 -9.17 10.24
C HIS A 56 -7.28 -8.35 9.33
N VAL A 57 -6.74 -7.89 8.20
CA VAL A 57 -7.49 -7.25 7.11
C VAL A 57 -7.11 -7.93 5.80
N ASP A 58 -8.08 -8.55 5.14
CA ASP A 58 -7.93 -9.06 3.78
C ASP A 58 -8.49 -8.04 2.78
N TYR A 59 -7.63 -7.56 1.90
CA TYR A 59 -8.00 -6.57 0.89
C TYR A 59 -7.13 -6.68 -0.35
N LEU A 60 -7.69 -6.28 -1.49
CA LEU A 60 -6.96 -6.11 -2.73
C LEU A 60 -6.47 -4.66 -2.82
N SER A 61 -5.16 -4.47 -2.93
CA SER A 61 -4.57 -3.17 -3.25
C SER A 61 -4.20 -3.15 -4.73
N PHE A 62 -4.75 -2.17 -5.46
CA PHE A 62 -4.33 -1.88 -6.84
C PHE A 62 -3.63 -0.53 -6.87
N ARG A 63 -2.39 -0.52 -7.37
CA ARG A 63 -1.58 0.68 -7.53
C ARG A 63 -1.10 0.75 -8.97
N PRO A 64 -1.61 1.71 -9.78
CA PRO A 64 -1.04 1.97 -11.09
C PRO A 64 0.46 2.27 -10.92
N SER A 65 1.29 1.44 -11.54
CA SER A 65 2.74 1.57 -11.46
C SER A 65 3.24 2.59 -12.48
N ASP A 66 4.31 3.31 -12.13
CA ASP A 66 5.05 4.22 -13.02
C ASP A 66 5.97 3.41 -13.96
N HIS A 67 5.40 2.42 -14.66
CA HIS A 67 6.11 1.46 -15.51
C HIS A 67 7.17 0.59 -14.81
N VAL A 68 7.12 0.45 -13.48
CA VAL A 68 8.06 -0.42 -12.72
C VAL A 68 7.87 -1.89 -13.11
N LEU A 69 6.63 -2.28 -13.41
CA LEU A 69 6.30 -3.60 -13.94
C LEU A 69 6.02 -3.47 -15.44
N GLU A 70 6.69 -4.31 -16.23
CA GLU A 70 6.52 -4.34 -17.68
C GLU A 70 5.10 -4.76 -18.08
N ALA A 71 4.63 -4.30 -19.25
CA ALA A 71 3.35 -4.72 -19.79
C ALA A 71 3.30 -6.25 -19.92
N GLY A 72 2.27 -6.88 -19.36
CA GLY A 72 2.13 -8.34 -19.32
C GLY A 72 2.76 -9.03 -18.11
N TYR A 73 3.32 -8.28 -17.15
CA TYR A 73 3.74 -8.84 -15.87
C TYR A 73 2.58 -9.53 -15.14
N VAL A 74 2.79 -10.78 -14.73
CA VAL A 74 1.86 -11.55 -13.89
C VAL A 74 2.61 -11.98 -12.64
N HIS A 75 2.15 -11.54 -11.48
CA HIS A 75 2.75 -11.89 -10.20
C HIS A 75 2.71 -13.42 -9.98
N PRO A 76 3.81 -14.08 -9.55
CA PRO A 76 3.86 -15.53 -9.35
C PRO A 76 2.76 -16.07 -8.45
N ALA A 77 2.35 -15.32 -7.42
CA ALA A 77 1.24 -15.72 -6.53
C ALA A 77 -0.14 -15.82 -7.23
N ILE A 78 -0.27 -15.31 -8.47
CA ILE A 78 -1.49 -15.41 -9.28
C ILE A 78 -1.40 -16.59 -10.27
N LYS A 79 -0.18 -17.07 -10.57
CA LYS A 79 0.01 -18.26 -11.42
C LYS A 79 -0.32 -19.50 -10.60
N LYS A 80 -1.46 -20.13 -10.93
CA LYS A 80 -1.87 -21.43 -10.38
C LYS A 80 -0.93 -22.55 -10.79
#